data_AF-A0A7K2XGW9-F1
#
_entry.id   AF-A0A7K2XGW9-F1
#
_cell.length_a   1.000
_cell.length_b   1.000
_cell.length_c   1.000
_cell.angle_alpha   90.00
_cell.angle_beta   90.00
_cell.angle_gamma   90.00
#
_symmetry.space_group_name_H-M   'P 1'
#
loop_
_entity.id
_entity.type
_entity.pdbx_description
1 polymer ?
#
loop_
_entity_poly.entity_id
_entity_poly.type
_entity_poly.pdbx_seq_one_letter_code
_entity_poly.pdbx_strand_id
1 'polypeptide(L)'
;DGARAVIVTDRAQNPTGACVTGDRARELRRVLAAHPGVLLVEDDHGHGIVAQPLHPLAGTTDRWVFVRSVAKAYGPDLRIAAFTGDAETVDRVLGRQRLGPGWVSKLLQWTVAHLWASEAVDPAVVARSYGERRDGLVRALARRGVEA
;
A
#
# COMPACT_ATOMS: atom_id res chain seq x y z
N ASP A 1 25.85 -2.38 -13.69
CA ASP A 1 24.58 -1.66 -13.88
C ASP A 1 23.39 -2.49 -13.47
N GLY A 2 22.30 -1.85 -13.06
CA GLY A 2 21.07 -2.52 -12.59
C GLY A 2 20.30 -1.65 -11.60
N ALA A 3 19.00 -1.96 -11.41
CA ALA A 3 18.18 -1.26 -10.43
C ALA A 3 18.77 -1.41 -9.01
N ARG A 4 18.69 -0.34 -8.22
CA ARG A 4 19.10 -0.33 -6.80
C ARG A 4 17.90 -0.35 -5.85
N ALA A 5 16.73 -0.01 -6.37
CA ALA A 5 15.48 -0.06 -5.66
C ALA A 5 14.35 -0.38 -6.64
N VAL A 6 13.26 -0.94 -6.12
CA VAL A 6 12.00 -1.12 -6.82
C VAL A 6 10.87 -0.72 -5.90
N ILE A 7 9.88 -0.02 -6.46
CA ILE A 7 8.64 0.31 -5.77
C ILE A 7 7.54 -0.54 -6.41
N VAL A 8 6.84 -1.32 -5.59
CA VAL A 8 5.70 -2.11 -6.01
C VAL A 8 4.46 -1.55 -5.33
N THR A 9 3.47 -1.16 -6.13
CA THR A 9 2.15 -0.86 -5.60
C THR A 9 1.33 -2.14 -5.62
N ASP A 10 0.99 -2.66 -4.44
CA ASP A 10 0.44 -4.01 -4.33
C ASP A 10 -0.99 -4.09 -4.87
N ARG A 11 -1.76 -3.04 -4.62
CA ARG A 11 -3.19 -2.97 -4.93
C ARG A 11 -3.57 -1.57 -5.38
N ALA A 12 -4.41 -1.49 -6.41
CA ALA A 12 -4.82 -0.25 -7.07
C ALA A 12 -3.63 0.59 -7.58
N GLN A 13 -2.73 -0.03 -8.35
CA GLN A 13 -1.58 0.64 -8.98
C GLN A 13 -2.04 1.92 -9.69
N ASN A 14 -1.41 3.06 -9.40
CA ASN A 14 -1.73 4.30 -10.09
C ASN A 14 -0.78 4.46 -11.31
N PRO A 15 -1.29 4.54 -12.56
CA PRO A 15 -2.68 4.80 -12.94
C PRO A 15 -3.51 3.58 -13.39
N THR A 16 -2.93 2.37 -13.47
CA THR A 16 -3.57 1.23 -14.15
C THR A 16 -4.73 0.56 -13.39
N GLY A 17 -4.84 0.80 -12.09
CA GLY A 17 -5.75 0.09 -11.19
C GLY A 17 -5.34 -1.36 -10.88
N ALA A 18 -4.23 -1.85 -11.40
CA ALA A 18 -3.82 -3.24 -11.27
C ALA A 18 -3.55 -3.65 -9.81
N CYS A 19 -3.75 -4.94 -9.52
CA CYS A 19 -3.36 -5.57 -8.26
C CYS A 19 -2.37 -6.70 -8.55
N VAL A 20 -1.36 -6.85 -7.69
CA VAL A 20 -0.43 -7.98 -7.75
C VAL A 20 -1.19 -9.25 -7.38
N THR A 21 -1.30 -10.18 -8.33
CA THR A 21 -1.93 -11.48 -8.09
C THR A 21 -0.98 -12.43 -7.35
N GLY A 22 -1.51 -13.51 -6.77
CA GLY A 22 -0.67 -14.52 -6.11
C GLY A 22 0.41 -15.11 -7.03
N ASP A 23 0.07 -15.35 -8.30
CA ASP A 23 1.01 -15.86 -9.31
C ASP A 23 2.09 -14.84 -9.64
N ARG A 24 1.68 -13.59 -9.88
CA ARG A 24 2.63 -12.49 -10.12
C ARG A 24 3.54 -12.28 -8.92
N ALA A 25 3.02 -12.37 -7.70
CA ALA A 25 3.84 -12.29 -6.49
C ALA A 25 4.87 -13.41 -6.42
N ARG A 26 4.51 -14.66 -6.77
CA ARG A 26 5.48 -15.78 -6.82
C ARG A 26 6.59 -15.51 -7.83
N GLU A 27 6.26 -14.99 -9.01
CA GLU A 27 7.25 -14.63 -10.03
C GLU A 27 8.17 -13.51 -9.56
N LEU A 28 7.58 -12.42 -9.03
CA LEU A 28 8.33 -11.27 -8.54
C LEU A 28 9.28 -11.68 -7.41
N ARG A 29 8.83 -12.53 -6.48
CA ARG A 29 9.71 -13.02 -5.40
C ARG A 29 10.91 -13.80 -5.93
N ARG A 30 10.75 -14.61 -7.00
CA ARG A 30 11.89 -15.31 -7.63
C ARG A 30 12.91 -14.32 -8.22
N VAL A 31 12.42 -13.29 -8.90
CA VAL A 31 13.30 -12.26 -9.48
C VAL A 31 14.01 -11.48 -8.36
N LEU A 32 13.29 -11.07 -7.32
CA LEU A 32 13.85 -10.33 -6.20
C LEU A 32 14.88 -11.15 -5.40
N ALA A 33 14.63 -12.45 -5.20
CA ALA A 33 15.55 -13.34 -4.52
C ALA A 33 16.89 -13.51 -5.25
N ALA A 34 16.91 -13.35 -6.58
CA ALA A 34 18.15 -13.33 -7.36
C ALA A 34 18.96 -12.02 -7.20
N HIS A 35 18.37 -11.00 -6.56
CA HIS A 35 18.93 -9.67 -6.38
C HIS A 35 18.73 -9.15 -4.94
N PRO A 36 19.25 -9.84 -3.90
CA PRO A 36 18.93 -9.54 -2.50
C PRO A 36 19.34 -8.15 -2.04
N GLY A 37 20.34 -7.52 -2.69
CA GLY A 37 20.80 -6.16 -2.38
C GLY A 37 19.93 -5.02 -2.91
N VAL A 38 18.83 -5.30 -3.63
CA VAL A 38 17.88 -4.28 -4.11
C VAL A 38 16.96 -3.87 -2.96
N LEU A 39 16.74 -2.56 -2.78
CA LEU A 39 15.73 -2.05 -1.87
C LEU A 39 14.32 -2.29 -2.44
N LEU A 40 13.51 -3.07 -1.74
CA LEU A 40 12.09 -3.26 -2.05
C LEU A 40 11.23 -2.27 -1.23
N VAL A 41 10.42 -1.46 -1.91
CA VAL A 41 9.39 -0.63 -1.27
C VAL A 41 8.03 -1.13 -1.72
N GLU A 42 7.24 -1.70 -0.81
CA GLU A 42 5.85 -2.05 -1.06
C GLU A 42 4.92 -0.94 -0.57
N ASP A 43 4.10 -0.42 -1.48
CA ASP A 43 3.05 0.55 -1.21
C ASP A 43 1.67 -0.12 -1.34
N ASP A 44 1.05 -0.40 -0.20
CA ASP A 44 -0.29 -0.93 -0.09
C ASP A 44 -1.31 0.16 0.26
N HIS A 45 -1.30 1.26 -0.51
CA HIS A 45 -2.28 2.34 -0.32
C HIS A 45 -3.73 1.92 -0.62
N GLY A 46 -3.92 0.80 -1.33
CA GLY A 46 -5.22 0.19 -1.60
C GLY A 46 -5.83 -0.53 -0.38
N HIS A 47 -5.11 -0.60 0.74
CA HIS A 47 -5.62 -1.20 1.97
C HIS A 47 -6.95 -0.58 2.42
N GLY A 48 -7.96 -1.44 2.58
CA GLY A 48 -9.32 -1.07 3.00
C GLY A 48 -10.20 -0.45 1.93
N ILE A 49 -9.71 -0.27 0.69
CA ILE A 49 -10.53 0.16 -0.46
C ILE A 49 -10.54 -0.86 -1.62
N VAL A 50 -9.63 -1.83 -1.59
CA VAL A 50 -9.53 -2.93 -2.56
C VAL A 50 -9.93 -4.23 -1.89
N ALA A 51 -10.87 -4.96 -2.51
CA ALA A 51 -11.38 -6.23 -1.99
C ALA A 51 -10.42 -7.41 -2.21
N GLN A 52 -9.54 -7.31 -3.21
CA GLN A 52 -8.54 -8.32 -3.51
C GLN A 52 -7.55 -8.50 -2.34
N PRO A 53 -7.15 -9.75 -2.03
CA PRO A 53 -6.19 -10.03 -0.98
C PRO A 53 -4.83 -9.42 -1.30
N LEU A 54 -4.07 -9.10 -0.25
CA LEU A 54 -2.67 -8.70 -0.38
C LEU A 54 -1.78 -9.93 -0.59
N HIS A 55 -0.80 -9.81 -1.49
CA HIS A 55 0.22 -10.83 -1.73
C HIS A 55 1.63 -10.23 -1.53
N PRO A 56 2.12 -10.11 -0.29
CA PRO A 56 3.29 -9.29 0.04
C PRO A 56 4.60 -9.91 -0.45
N LEU A 57 5.50 -9.08 -0.97
CA LEU A 57 6.85 -9.40 -1.43
C LEU A 57 7.90 -9.13 -0.34
N ALA A 58 7.53 -8.42 0.72
CA ALA A 58 8.34 -8.10 1.89
C ALA A 58 9.12 -9.32 2.42
N GLY A 59 10.36 -9.08 2.81
CA GLY A 59 11.28 -10.13 3.29
C GLY A 59 11.94 -10.96 2.19
N THR A 60 11.70 -10.68 0.92
CA THR A 60 12.38 -11.38 -0.19
C THR A 60 13.78 -10.83 -0.48
N THR A 61 14.03 -9.56 -0.16
CA THR A 61 15.34 -8.89 -0.27
C THR A 61 15.89 -8.57 1.12
N ASP A 62 17.19 -8.29 1.21
CA ASP A 62 17.83 -7.91 2.48
C ASP A 62 17.33 -6.54 2.97
N ARG A 63 16.94 -5.68 2.03
CA ARG A 63 16.45 -4.33 2.26
C ARG A 63 15.02 -4.20 1.79
N TRP A 64 14.09 -3.98 2.70
CA TRP A 64 12.68 -3.84 2.37
C TRP A 64 11.91 -2.95 3.34
N VAL A 65 10.85 -2.33 2.85
CA VAL A 65 9.84 -1.63 3.63
C VAL A 65 8.47 -1.86 3.01
N PHE A 66 7.47 -2.06 3.86
CA PHE A 66 6.07 -2.22 3.50
C PHE A 66 5.25 -1.12 4.16
N VAL A 67 4.45 -0.39 3.38
CA VAL A 67 3.74 0.83 3.80
C VAL A 67 2.24 0.68 3.58
N ARG A 68 1.44 1.06 4.58
CA ARG A 68 -0.01 1.21 4.48
C ARG A 68 -0.45 2.60 4.88
N SER A 69 -1.27 3.22 4.05
CA SER A 69 -1.89 4.50 4.34
C SER A 69 -3.31 4.32 4.88
N VAL A 70 -3.71 5.12 5.87
CA VAL A 70 -5.12 5.16 6.33
C VAL A 70 -6.01 6.05 5.46
N ALA A 71 -5.40 6.85 4.58
CA ALA A 71 -6.05 7.98 3.94
C ALA A 71 -7.31 7.63 3.13
N LYS A 72 -7.36 6.44 2.52
CA LYS A 72 -8.44 6.06 1.59
C LYS A 72 -9.62 5.39 2.29
N ALA A 73 -9.34 4.68 3.39
CA ALA A 73 -10.36 3.98 4.17
C ALA A 73 -10.94 4.87 5.29
N TYR A 74 -10.11 5.71 5.92
CA TYR A 74 -10.51 6.51 7.10
C TYR A 74 -10.60 8.02 6.82
N GLY A 75 -10.00 8.50 5.74
CA GLY A 75 -10.04 9.91 5.34
C GLY A 75 -8.65 10.53 5.18
N PRO A 76 -8.44 11.39 4.17
CA PRO A 76 -7.12 11.92 3.82
C PRO A 76 -6.54 12.86 4.89
N ASP A 77 -7.39 13.48 5.70
CA ASP A 77 -7.02 14.47 6.72
C ASP A 77 -6.33 13.85 7.94
N LEU A 78 -6.42 12.53 8.11
CA LEU A 78 -5.70 11.84 9.19
C LEU A 78 -4.19 11.84 8.95
N ARG A 79 -3.72 11.89 7.70
CA ARG A 79 -2.30 12.01 7.33
C ARG A 79 -1.37 10.96 7.98
N ILE A 80 -1.90 9.78 8.34
CA ILE A 80 -1.13 8.67 8.91
C ILE A 80 -0.82 7.62 7.84
N ALA A 81 0.41 7.12 7.85
CA ALA A 81 0.77 5.85 7.26
C ALA A 81 1.55 5.04 8.29
N ALA A 82 1.24 3.76 8.40
CA ALA A 82 2.02 2.80 9.17
C ALA A 82 2.94 2.06 8.21
N PHE A 83 4.15 1.73 8.67
CA PHE A 83 5.07 0.93 7.88
C PHE A 83 5.84 -0.04 8.77
N THR A 84 6.35 -1.10 8.15
CA THR A 84 7.28 -2.07 8.75
C THR A 84 8.36 -2.38 7.71
N GLY A 85 9.50 -2.93 8.13
CA GLY A 85 10.65 -3.13 7.25
C GLY A 85 11.77 -3.92 7.92
N ASP A 86 12.86 -4.14 7.19
CA ASP A 86 14.12 -4.57 7.81
C ASP A 86 14.64 -3.49 8.76
N ALA A 87 15.40 -3.91 9.78
CA ALA A 87 15.83 -3.03 10.87
C ALA A 87 16.59 -1.80 10.36
N GLU A 88 17.49 -1.96 9.39
CA GLU A 88 18.28 -0.85 8.90
C GLU A 88 17.46 0.13 8.07
N THR A 89 16.56 -0.36 7.21
CA THR A 89 15.67 0.53 6.45
C THR A 89 14.73 1.30 7.39
N VAL A 90 14.17 0.63 8.40
CA VAL A 90 13.34 1.29 9.43
C VAL A 90 14.13 2.35 10.18
N ASP A 91 15.33 2.03 10.67
CA ASP A 91 16.17 2.97 11.41
C ASP A 91 16.56 4.18 10.56
N ARG A 92 16.88 3.98 9.27
CA ARG A 92 17.16 5.07 8.33
C ARG A 92 15.95 5.99 8.13
N VAL A 93 14.74 5.44 8.02
CA VAL A 93 13.50 6.23 7.88
C VAL A 93 13.25 7.02 9.17
N LEU A 94 13.30 6.37 10.33
CA LEU A 94 13.08 7.02 11.63
C LEU A 94 14.14 8.10 11.92
N GLY A 95 15.41 7.82 11.61
CA GLY A 95 16.50 8.79 11.74
C GLY A 95 16.26 10.04 10.90
N ARG A 96 15.84 9.89 9.64
CA ARG A 96 15.46 11.02 8.79
C ARG A 96 14.24 11.76 9.29
N GLN A 97 13.21 11.05 9.77
CA GLN A 97 12.01 11.67 10.30
C GLN A 97 12.33 12.59 11.49
N ARG A 98 13.18 12.12 12.42
CA ARG A 98 13.63 12.91 13.59
C ARG A 98 14.35 14.20 13.21
N LEU A 99 15.10 14.19 12.11
CA LEU A 99 15.82 15.36 11.60
C LEU A 99 14.95 16.30 10.75
N GLY A 100 13.77 15.85 10.33
CA GLY A 100 12.82 16.62 9.54
C GLY A 100 11.58 16.99 10.36
N PRO A 101 10.39 16.42 10.05
CA PRO A 101 9.16 16.73 10.77
C PRO A 101 9.15 16.37 12.27
N GLY A 102 10.13 15.60 12.75
CA GLY A 102 10.23 15.11 14.12
C GLY A 102 9.33 13.91 14.37
N TRP A 103 8.01 14.13 14.42
CA TRP A 103 7.00 13.11 14.66
C TRP A 103 5.69 13.43 13.93
N VAL A 104 4.85 12.42 13.72
CA VAL A 104 3.46 12.66 13.31
C VAL A 104 2.62 13.06 14.53
N SER A 105 1.68 13.99 14.40
CA SER A 105 0.83 14.46 15.51
C SER A 105 0.34 13.30 16.41
N LYS A 106 0.63 13.38 17.72
CA LYS A 106 0.18 12.38 18.70
C LYS A 106 -1.34 12.28 18.78
N LEU A 107 -2.04 13.40 18.57
CA LEU A 107 -3.50 13.40 18.49
C LEU A 107 -3.98 12.54 17.32
N LEU A 108 -3.42 12.73 16.12
CA LEU A 108 -3.78 11.94 14.94
C LEU A 108 -3.41 10.46 15.10
N GLN A 109 -2.25 10.17 15.71
CA GLN A 109 -1.86 8.79 16.06
C GLN A 109 -2.88 8.14 17.00
N TRP A 110 -3.29 8.83 18.07
CA TRP A 110 -4.30 8.32 19.01
C TRP A 110 -5.68 8.18 18.37
N THR A 111 -6.09 9.12 17.53
CA THR A 111 -7.35 9.02 16.77
C THR A 111 -7.35 7.78 15.90
N VAL A 112 -6.29 7.55 15.11
CA VAL A 112 -6.19 6.35 14.26
C VAL A 112 -6.14 5.07 15.09
N ALA A 113 -5.35 5.04 16.15
CA ALA A 113 -5.27 3.89 17.04
C ALA A 113 -6.64 3.56 17.68
N HIS A 114 -7.39 4.58 18.09
CA HIS A 114 -8.73 4.41 18.62
C HIS A 114 -9.71 3.88 17.55
N LEU A 115 -9.71 4.45 16.34
CA LEU A 115 -10.56 4.00 15.24
C LEU A 115 -10.29 2.54 14.83
N TRP A 116 -9.02 2.10 14.90
CA TRP A 116 -8.66 0.70 14.70
C TRP A 116 -9.14 -0.19 15.85
N ALA A 117 -8.91 0.21 17.09
CA ALA A 117 -9.27 -0.59 18.26
C ALA A 117 -10.79 -0.72 18.45
N SER A 118 -11.57 0.28 18.02
CA SER A 118 -13.03 0.26 18.06
C SER A 118 -13.68 -0.28 16.78
N GLU A 119 -12.89 -0.73 15.81
CA GLU A 119 -13.37 -1.21 14.50
C GLU A 119 -14.36 -0.22 13.84
N ALA A 120 -14.13 1.08 14.02
CA ALA A 120 -15.06 2.14 13.62
C ALA A 120 -15.34 2.21 12.10
N VAL A 121 -14.50 1.56 11.29
CA VAL A 121 -14.64 1.45 9.85
C VAL A 121 -14.54 -0.02 9.47
N ASP A 122 -15.57 -0.54 8.79
CA ASP A 122 -15.55 -1.85 8.15
C ASP A 122 -14.88 -1.74 6.76
N PRO A 123 -13.67 -2.29 6.57
CA PRO A 123 -12.96 -2.21 5.29
C PRO A 123 -13.70 -2.92 4.15
N ALA A 124 -14.52 -3.93 4.44
CA ALA A 124 -15.28 -4.64 3.42
C ALA A 124 -16.42 -3.78 2.86
N VAL A 125 -17.07 -3.00 3.71
CA VAL A 125 -18.10 -2.02 3.29
C VAL A 125 -17.46 -0.93 2.43
N VAL A 126 -16.31 -0.38 2.86
CA VAL A 126 -15.60 0.64 2.10
C VAL A 126 -15.16 0.09 0.73
N ALA A 127 -14.50 -1.06 0.68
CA ALA A 127 -14.05 -1.68 -0.57
C ALA A 127 -15.21 -1.97 -1.54
N ARG A 128 -16.36 -2.41 -1.01
CA ARG A 128 -17.58 -2.62 -1.82
C ARG A 128 -18.06 -1.31 -2.44
N SER A 129 -18.08 -0.23 -1.66
CA SER A 129 -18.48 1.10 -2.14
C SER A 129 -17.54 1.63 -3.25
N TYR A 130 -16.24 1.38 -3.16
CA TYR A 130 -15.30 1.69 -4.24
C TYR A 130 -15.52 0.80 -5.47
N GLY A 131 -15.78 -0.49 -5.27
CA GLY A 131 -16.11 -1.44 -6.32
C GLY A 131 -17.35 -1.02 -7.12
N GLU A 132 -18.43 -0.64 -6.46
CA GLU A 132 -19.67 -0.18 -7.10
C GLU A 132 -19.44 1.04 -8.01
N ARG A 133 -18.64 2.01 -7.56
CA ARG A 133 -18.27 3.20 -8.36
C ARG A 133 -17.42 2.81 -9.57
N ARG A 134 -16.42 1.95 -9.38
CA ARG A 134 -15.54 1.44 -10.44
C ARG A 134 -16.35 0.68 -11.50
N ASP A 135 -17.21 -0.24 -11.07
CA ASP A 135 -18.02 -1.04 -11.98
C ASP A 135 -19.05 -0.16 -12.72
N GLY A 136 -19.57 0.87 -12.06
CA GLY A 136 -20.41 1.90 -12.69
C GLY A 136 -19.70 2.63 -13.83
N LEU A 137 -18.44 3.05 -13.60
CA LEU A 137 -17.61 3.70 -14.62
C LEU A 137 -17.30 2.74 -15.78
N VAL A 138 -16.86 1.51 -15.49
CA VAL A 138 -16.57 0.48 -16.52
C VAL A 138 -17.79 0.24 -17.41
N ARG A 139 -18.98 0.05 -16.81
CA ARG A 139 -20.23 -0.09 -17.58
C ARG A 139 -20.54 1.15 -18.43
N ALA A 140 -20.26 2.35 -17.94
CA ALA A 140 -20.50 3.59 -18.66
C ALA A 140 -19.51 3.81 -19.83
N LEU A 141 -18.27 3.35 -19.70
CA LEU A 141 -17.27 3.34 -20.77
C LEU A 141 -17.63 2.31 -21.85
N ALA A 142 -17.98 1.09 -21.45
CA ALA A 142 -18.38 0.04 -22.38
C ALA A 142 -19.60 0.44 -23.24
N ARG A 143 -20.61 1.10 -22.65
CA ARG A 143 -21.76 1.65 -23.41
C ARG A 143 -21.38 2.69 -24.47
N ARG A 144 -20.19 3.28 -24.37
CA ARG A 144 -19.63 4.25 -25.33
C ARG A 144 -18.60 3.62 -26.27
N GLY A 145 -18.43 2.30 -26.23
CA GLY A 145 -17.45 1.59 -27.05
C GLY A 145 -16.00 1.80 -26.59
N VAL A 146 -15.78 2.23 -25.34
CA VAL A 146 -14.45 2.41 -24.76
C VAL A 146 -14.13 1.19 -23.90
N GLU A 147 -13.03 0.50 -24.25
CA GLU A 147 -12.47 -0.59 -23.43
C GLU A 147 -11.84 -0.01 -22.17
N ALA A 148 -12.13 -0.64 -21.03
CA ALA A 148 -11.74 -0.20 -19.70
C ALA A 148 -10.73 -1.15 -19.07
#